data_AF-A0A7X5IV22-F1
#
_entry.id   AF-A0A7X5IV22-F1
#
_cell.length_a   1.000
_cell.length_b   1.000
_cell.length_c   1.000
_cell.angle_alpha   90.00
_cell.angle_beta   90.00
_cell.angle_gamma   90.00
#
_symmetry.space_group_name_H-M   'P 1'
#
loop_
_entity.id
_entity.type
_entity.pdbx_description
1 polymer ?
#
loop_
_entity_poly.entity_id
_entity_poly.type
_entity_poly.pdbx_seq_one_letter_code
_entity_poly.pdbx_strand_id
1 'polypeptide(L)'
;MNYKMEELVSVVGKLAEKYTSFESTSISYEKAEQLMGAVLYCIRETQQAGDRDLGQSTELIAKGERLSAQQAYEMGAGLVEKKAKAALELYHKILPGFDSYENQCLEDTFLNGLPAFFQWYDMKYEPQNTILTLDYPVLRDISKYTGVDKIYEFLQCIYLEQIFLNKFPKQYVKNILMKNSRTYREMMDNICEILLMAVVGHILAKKPLQELDFGEEDYLRIQEIFQKDCFSHINGQIKDEIKEFIEKYYEGKCQWGNDRVSKGLTNSLQVYLEGAAGEVLIRLKNGAENGALAQMI
;
A
#
# COMPACT_ATOMS: atom_id res chain seq x y z
N MET A 1 -6.88 -14.80 20.28
CA MET A 1 -5.68 -14.88 21.13
C MET A 1 -5.78 -16.09 22.02
N ASN A 2 -4.75 -16.92 22.08
CA ASN A 2 -4.79 -18.15 22.89
C ASN A 2 -4.09 -18.01 24.25
N TYR A 3 -3.42 -16.89 24.54
CA TYR A 3 -2.65 -16.66 25.78
C TYR A 3 -3.50 -16.24 26.97
N LYS A 4 -3.16 -16.76 28.15
CA LYS A 4 -3.76 -16.33 29.41
C LYS A 4 -3.24 -14.94 29.80
N MET A 5 -4.05 -14.18 30.52
CA MET A 5 -3.71 -12.80 30.90
C MET A 5 -2.46 -12.76 31.80
N GLU A 6 -2.29 -13.75 32.68
CA GLU A 6 -1.15 -13.84 33.59
C GLU A 6 0.18 -13.99 32.84
N GLU A 7 0.17 -14.74 31.72
CA GLU A 7 1.36 -14.90 30.88
C GLU A 7 1.73 -13.57 30.21
N LEU A 8 0.74 -12.84 29.69
CA LEU A 8 0.97 -11.56 29.02
C LEU A 8 1.44 -10.48 30.01
N VAL A 9 0.83 -10.41 31.20
CA VAL A 9 1.24 -9.49 32.27
C VAL A 9 2.68 -9.77 32.73
N SER A 10 3.10 -11.04 32.78
CA SER A 10 4.48 -11.41 33.08
C SER A 10 5.47 -10.84 32.06
N VAL A 11 5.14 -10.89 30.76
CA VAL A 11 5.97 -10.29 29.70
C VAL A 11 6.00 -8.77 29.83
N VAL A 12 4.85 -8.13 30.08
CA VAL A 12 4.76 -6.68 30.29
C VAL A 12 5.58 -6.23 31.50
N GLY A 13 5.55 -6.99 32.61
CA GLY A 13 6.36 -6.70 33.79
C GLY A 13 7.86 -6.64 33.47
N LYS A 14 8.37 -7.64 32.74
CA LYS A 14 9.77 -7.65 32.28
C LYS A 14 10.09 -6.50 31.33
N LEU A 15 9.13 -6.11 30.49
CA LEU A 15 9.31 -4.99 29.57
C LEU A 15 9.32 -3.65 30.31
N ALA A 16 8.49 -3.52 31.36
CA ALA A 16 8.42 -2.36 32.24
C ALA A 16 9.72 -2.18 33.05
N GLU A 17 10.26 -3.26 33.62
CA GLU A 17 11.57 -3.23 34.30
C GLU A 17 12.68 -2.74 33.37
N LYS A 18 12.69 -3.21 32.12
CA LYS A 18 13.62 -2.73 31.08
C LYS A 18 13.35 -1.31 30.62
N TYR A 19 12.14 -0.80 30.78
CA TYR A 19 11.77 0.57 30.43
C TYR A 19 12.23 1.55 31.52
N THR A 20 12.11 1.17 32.79
CA THR A 20 12.54 1.99 33.94
C THR A 20 14.03 1.85 34.26
N SER A 21 14.81 1.16 33.42
CA SER A 21 16.21 0.80 33.72
C SER A 21 16.39 0.11 35.08
N PHE A 22 15.36 -0.60 35.55
CA PHE A 22 15.29 -1.21 36.88
C PHE A 22 15.36 -0.22 38.06
N GLU A 23 15.24 1.09 37.81
CA GLU A 23 15.34 2.14 38.84
C GLU A 23 14.01 2.45 39.52
N SER A 24 12.89 2.00 38.96
CA SER A 24 11.56 2.24 39.50
C SER A 24 10.67 1.01 39.40
N THR A 25 9.93 0.75 40.48
CA THR A 25 9.01 -0.40 40.63
C THR A 25 7.59 -0.09 40.17
N SER A 26 7.30 1.15 39.77
CA SER A 26 5.98 1.60 39.33
C SER A 26 6.03 2.32 38.00
N ILE A 27 5.04 2.06 37.14
CA ILE A 27 4.78 2.77 35.89
C ILE A 27 3.33 3.29 35.89
N SER A 28 3.03 4.32 35.10
CA SER A 28 1.66 4.80 34.93
C SER A 28 0.79 3.75 34.23
N TYR A 29 -0.53 3.85 34.42
CA TYR A 29 -1.49 2.98 33.75
C TYR A 29 -1.37 3.08 32.22
N GLU A 30 -1.26 4.30 31.69
CA GLU A 30 -1.06 4.58 30.27
C GLU A 30 0.20 3.88 29.73
N LYS A 31 1.30 3.92 30.49
CA LYS A 31 2.54 3.24 30.09
C LYS A 31 2.38 1.72 30.13
N ALA A 32 1.66 1.17 31.11
CA ALA A 32 1.36 -0.26 31.17
C ALA A 32 0.51 -0.72 29.98
N GLU A 33 -0.50 0.07 29.59
CA GLU A 33 -1.34 -0.18 28.42
C GLU A 33 -0.53 -0.11 27.12
N GLN A 34 0.35 0.88 26.98
CA GLN A 34 1.26 1.00 25.85
C GLN A 34 2.16 -0.24 25.70
N LEU A 35 2.79 -0.69 26.81
CA LEU A 35 3.65 -1.87 26.82
C LEU A 35 2.86 -3.15 26.55
N MET A 36 1.61 -3.26 27.04
CA MET A 36 0.72 -4.34 26.67
C MET A 36 0.45 -4.34 25.16
N GLY A 37 0.16 -3.19 24.57
CA GLY A 37 0.01 -3.03 23.12
C GLY A 37 1.23 -3.53 22.35
N ALA A 38 2.45 -3.22 22.83
CA ALA A 38 3.69 -3.70 22.26
C ALA A 38 3.80 -5.24 22.28
N VAL A 39 3.48 -5.83 23.43
CA VAL A 39 3.51 -7.30 23.60
C VAL A 39 2.52 -7.98 22.65
N LEU A 40 1.28 -7.47 22.58
CA LEU A 40 0.25 -8.03 21.72
C LEU A 40 0.60 -7.88 20.23
N TYR A 41 1.18 -6.74 19.85
CA TYR A 41 1.65 -6.48 18.49
C TYR A 41 2.72 -7.51 18.07
N CYS A 42 3.78 -7.68 18.86
CA CYS A 42 4.84 -8.65 18.58
C CYS A 42 4.31 -10.10 18.54
N ILE A 43 3.44 -10.50 19.48
CA ILE A 43 2.86 -11.85 19.46
C ILE A 43 2.05 -12.10 18.17
N ARG A 44 1.31 -11.09 17.70
CA ARG A 44 0.57 -11.18 16.43
C ARG A 44 1.51 -11.33 15.25
N GLU A 45 2.65 -10.63 15.22
CA GLU A 45 3.66 -10.79 14.18
C GLU A 45 4.18 -12.22 14.08
N THR A 46 4.48 -12.82 15.23
CA THR A 46 4.84 -14.24 15.33
C THR A 46 3.78 -15.16 14.75
N GLN A 47 2.50 -14.90 15.04
CA GLN A 47 1.40 -15.73 14.55
C GLN A 47 1.25 -15.62 13.04
N GLN A 48 1.33 -14.40 12.49
CA GLN A 48 1.22 -14.17 11.04
C GLN A 48 2.39 -14.73 10.25
N ALA A 49 3.60 -14.76 10.84
CA ALA A 49 4.77 -15.40 10.24
C ALA A 49 4.69 -16.94 10.24
N GLY A 50 3.87 -17.54 11.12
CA GLY A 50 3.56 -18.97 11.07
C GLY A 50 2.66 -19.36 9.90
N ASP A 51 1.79 -18.43 9.45
CA ASP A 51 0.86 -18.63 8.35
C ASP A 51 1.46 -18.32 6.97
N ARG A 52 2.56 -17.54 6.91
CA ARG A 52 3.26 -17.17 5.67
C ARG A 52 4.69 -17.73 5.66
N ASP A 53 4.81 -18.99 5.27
CA ASP A 53 6.00 -19.73 4.83
C ASP A 53 7.36 -19.00 4.91
N LEU A 54 7.90 -18.87 6.13
CA LEU A 54 9.30 -18.55 6.42
C LEU A 54 9.79 -19.60 7.41
N GLY A 55 10.57 -20.56 6.88
CA GLY A 55 10.90 -21.87 7.46
C GLY A 55 11.67 -21.94 8.80
N GLN A 56 11.48 -20.99 9.73
CA GLN A 56 11.91 -21.12 11.13
C GLN A 56 10.73 -21.26 12.10
N SER A 57 9.54 -20.75 11.76
CA SER A 57 8.32 -20.94 12.56
C SER A 57 7.74 -22.36 12.42
N THR A 58 8.14 -23.10 11.38
CA THR A 58 7.63 -24.43 11.06
C THR A 58 8.13 -25.53 12.00
N GLU A 59 9.34 -25.49 12.58
CA GLU A 59 9.83 -26.62 13.39
C GLU A 59 9.17 -26.76 14.77
N LEU A 60 8.79 -25.64 15.41
CA LEU A 60 8.11 -25.64 16.71
C LEU A 60 6.60 -25.78 16.56
N ILE A 61 6.01 -25.15 15.54
CA ILE A 61 4.57 -25.29 15.22
C ILE A 61 4.26 -26.69 14.67
N ALA A 62 5.15 -27.30 13.87
CA ALA A 62 4.97 -28.67 13.36
C ALA A 62 5.03 -29.76 14.44
N LYS A 63 5.60 -29.47 15.62
CA LYS A 63 5.60 -30.38 16.78
C LYS A 63 4.34 -30.28 17.64
N GLY A 64 3.40 -29.39 17.31
CA GLY A 64 2.17 -29.19 18.10
C GLY A 64 2.40 -28.56 19.47
N GLU A 65 3.62 -28.07 19.75
CA GLU A 65 3.93 -27.39 21.00
C GLU A 65 3.62 -25.89 20.87
N ARG A 66 2.73 -25.43 21.74
CA ARG A 66 2.36 -24.03 21.80
C ARG A 66 3.51 -23.23 22.43
N LEU A 67 4.05 -22.26 21.70
CA LEU A 67 5.01 -21.29 22.23
C LEU A 67 4.48 -20.62 23.50
N SER A 68 5.34 -20.32 24.46
CA SER A 68 4.98 -19.46 25.59
C SER A 68 4.79 -18.01 25.12
N ALA A 69 4.02 -17.21 25.86
CA ALA A 69 3.84 -15.79 25.54
C ALA A 69 5.17 -15.02 25.43
N GLN A 70 6.15 -15.36 26.28
CA GLN A 70 7.50 -14.79 26.26
C GLN A 70 8.22 -15.10 24.94
N GLN A 71 8.26 -16.38 24.55
CA GLN A 71 8.93 -16.80 23.31
C GLN A 71 8.26 -16.20 22.08
N ALA A 72 6.91 -16.17 22.06
CA ALA A 72 6.17 -15.55 20.98
C ALA A 72 6.43 -14.04 20.88
N TYR A 73 6.54 -13.35 22.02
CA TYR A 73 6.92 -11.95 22.08
C TYR A 73 8.34 -11.70 21.57
N GLU A 74 9.33 -12.45 22.04
CA GLU A 74 10.74 -12.28 21.65
C GLU A 74 10.97 -12.53 20.16
N MET A 75 10.36 -13.59 19.62
CA MET A 75 10.38 -13.87 18.18
C MET A 75 9.69 -12.75 17.40
N GLY A 76 8.57 -12.27 17.91
CA GLY A 76 7.79 -11.18 17.33
C GLY A 76 8.58 -9.89 17.25
N ALA A 77 9.23 -9.49 18.34
CA ALA A 77 10.09 -8.30 18.39
C ALA A 77 11.22 -8.37 17.34
N GLY A 78 11.83 -9.55 17.16
CA GLY A 78 12.81 -9.77 16.09
C GLY A 78 12.23 -9.64 14.68
N LEU A 79 10.97 -10.05 14.47
CA LEU A 79 10.27 -9.86 13.20
C LEU A 79 9.95 -8.39 12.92
N VAL A 80 9.51 -7.64 13.94
CA VAL A 80 9.27 -6.19 13.84
C VAL A 80 10.55 -5.46 13.43
N GLU A 81 11.68 -5.78 14.07
CA GLU A 81 12.98 -5.17 13.72
C GLU A 81 13.38 -5.48 12.27
N LYS A 82 13.26 -6.75 11.85
CA LYS A 82 13.55 -7.15 10.46
C LYS A 82 12.64 -6.43 9.47
N LYS A 83 11.36 -6.28 9.79
CA LYS A 83 10.39 -5.58 8.94
C LYS A 83 10.67 -4.08 8.87
N ALA A 84 11.08 -3.44 9.96
CA ALA A 84 11.49 -2.04 9.97
C ALA A 84 12.72 -1.81 9.07
N LYS A 85 13.71 -2.70 9.13
CA LYS A 85 14.87 -2.68 8.22
C LYS A 85 14.44 -2.88 6.77
N ALA A 86 13.59 -3.87 6.49
CA ALA A 86 13.08 -4.12 5.13
C ALA A 86 12.26 -2.93 4.59
N ALA A 87 11.47 -2.25 5.43
CA ALA A 87 10.74 -1.04 5.06
C ALA A 87 11.70 0.11 4.73
N LEU A 88 12.74 0.31 5.52
CA LEU A 88 13.76 1.33 5.26
C LEU A 88 14.55 1.04 3.97
N GLU A 89 14.91 -0.22 3.74
CA GLU A 89 15.54 -0.67 2.49
C GLU A 89 14.63 -0.43 1.28
N LEU A 90 13.34 -0.73 1.40
CA LEU A 90 12.36 -0.47 0.35
C LEU A 90 12.20 1.03 0.08
N TYR A 91 12.16 1.86 1.13
CA TYR A 91 12.15 3.32 0.98
C TYR A 91 13.36 3.81 0.18
N HIS A 92 14.58 3.39 0.55
CA HIS A 92 15.80 3.75 -0.19
C HIS A 92 15.84 3.19 -1.60
N LYS A 93 15.15 2.08 -1.87
CA LYS A 93 15.01 1.53 -3.22
C LYS A 93 14.09 2.37 -4.11
N ILE A 94 13.01 2.92 -3.56
CA ILE A 94 12.05 3.75 -4.30
C ILE A 94 12.65 5.15 -4.56
N LEU A 95 13.36 5.70 -3.57
CA LEU A 95 13.82 7.09 -3.55
C LEU A 95 14.52 7.58 -4.85
N PRO A 96 15.42 6.84 -5.51
CA PRO A 96 16.12 7.32 -6.70
C PRO A 96 15.22 7.49 -7.94
N GLY A 97 14.13 6.73 -8.02
CA GLY A 97 13.17 6.80 -9.14
C GLY A 97 11.88 7.53 -8.79
N PHE A 98 11.76 8.00 -7.54
CA PHE A 98 10.54 8.62 -7.05
C PHE A 98 10.24 9.96 -7.73
N ASP A 99 8.99 10.13 -8.16
CA ASP A 99 8.47 11.39 -8.66
C ASP A 99 7.13 11.70 -7.99
N SER A 100 6.99 12.90 -7.41
CA SER A 100 5.75 13.38 -6.81
C SER A 100 4.75 13.88 -7.85
N TYR A 101 5.18 14.09 -9.10
CA TYR A 101 4.39 14.71 -10.17
C TYR A 101 3.82 16.09 -9.78
N GLU A 102 4.45 16.77 -8.83
CA GLU A 102 4.02 18.05 -8.21
C GLU A 102 2.82 17.94 -7.27
N ASN A 103 2.44 16.73 -6.83
CA ASN A 103 1.46 16.54 -5.77
C ASN A 103 2.12 16.67 -4.38
N GLN A 104 1.69 17.67 -3.62
CA GLN A 104 2.26 18.02 -2.32
C GLN A 104 2.00 16.93 -1.28
N CYS A 105 0.80 16.34 -1.26
CA CYS A 105 0.47 15.28 -0.29
C CYS A 105 1.40 14.07 -0.43
N LEU A 106 1.64 13.63 -1.67
CA LEU A 106 2.57 12.54 -1.97
C LEU A 106 4.01 12.94 -1.62
N GLU A 107 4.43 14.14 -2.00
CA GLU A 107 5.78 14.65 -1.72
C GLU A 107 6.05 14.74 -0.21
N ASP A 108 5.16 15.38 0.54
CA ASP A 108 5.29 15.56 1.99
C ASP A 108 5.23 14.23 2.73
N THR A 109 4.27 13.35 2.38
CA THR A 109 4.17 12.02 3.01
C THR A 109 5.45 11.23 2.77
N PHE A 110 5.99 11.25 1.54
CA PHE A 110 7.10 10.40 1.16
C PHE A 110 8.47 10.96 1.57
N LEU A 111 8.73 12.25 1.34
CA LEU A 111 10.04 12.87 1.59
C LEU A 111 10.20 13.44 3.00
N ASN A 112 9.11 13.82 3.67
CA ASN A 112 9.15 14.38 5.02
C ASN A 112 8.61 13.38 6.06
N GLY A 113 7.44 12.79 5.79
CA GLY A 113 6.74 11.89 6.71
C GLY A 113 7.49 10.58 6.97
N LEU A 114 7.89 9.86 5.92
CA LEU A 114 8.57 8.58 6.05
C LEU A 114 9.94 8.68 6.75
N PRO A 115 10.82 9.65 6.42
CA PRO A 115 12.07 9.82 7.17
C PRO A 115 11.84 10.12 8.66
N ALA A 116 10.86 10.97 8.98
CA ALA A 116 10.50 11.24 10.37
C ALA A 116 10.01 9.97 11.08
N PHE A 117 9.20 9.14 10.41
CA PHE A 117 8.81 7.84 10.95
C PHE A 117 10.03 6.97 11.29
N PHE A 118 10.96 6.77 10.35
CA PHE A 118 12.13 5.93 10.58
C PHE A 118 13.08 6.47 11.67
N GLN A 119 13.09 7.79 11.88
CA GLN A 119 13.88 8.43 12.92
C GLN A 119 13.29 8.23 14.32
N TRP A 120 11.96 8.32 14.46
CA TRP A 120 11.28 8.38 15.77
C TRP A 120 10.54 7.10 16.16
N TYR A 121 10.42 6.13 15.25
CA TYR A 121 9.71 4.89 15.49
C TYR A 121 10.37 4.00 16.56
N ASP A 122 9.65 3.77 17.66
CA ASP A 122 10.10 2.93 18.76
C ASP A 122 9.63 1.47 18.58
N MET A 123 10.44 0.68 17.89
CA MET A 123 10.20 -0.74 17.68
C MET A 123 10.21 -1.59 18.98
N LYS A 124 10.71 -1.05 20.10
CA LYS A 124 10.94 -1.83 21.34
C LYS A 124 9.83 -1.65 22.36
N TYR A 125 9.37 -0.41 22.55
CA TYR A 125 8.38 -0.08 23.57
C TYR A 125 7.05 0.40 22.98
N GLU A 126 6.98 0.69 21.68
CA GLU A 126 5.75 1.13 21.02
C GLU A 126 5.63 0.71 19.53
N PRO A 127 5.88 -0.56 19.19
CA PRO A 127 5.89 -1.01 17.78
C PRO A 127 4.52 -0.91 17.09
N GLN A 128 3.43 -0.83 17.83
CA GLN A 128 2.08 -0.65 17.28
C GLN A 128 1.81 0.78 16.79
N ASN A 129 2.60 1.76 17.20
CA ASN A 129 2.33 3.16 16.90
C ASN A 129 2.89 3.52 15.52
N THR A 130 2.00 3.88 14.60
CA THR A 130 2.38 4.29 13.25
C THR A 130 3.03 5.66 13.23
N ILE A 131 2.74 6.56 14.19
CA ILE A 131 3.26 7.95 14.32
C ILE A 131 2.95 8.88 13.12
N LEU A 132 2.74 8.34 11.92
CA LEU A 132 2.49 9.03 10.66
C LEU A 132 1.03 8.83 10.20
N THR A 133 0.40 9.91 9.76
CA THR A 133 -1.01 9.95 9.33
C THR A 133 -1.24 9.36 7.93
N LEU A 134 -0.20 9.35 7.07
CA LEU A 134 -0.25 8.92 5.67
C LEU A 134 -1.32 9.67 4.89
N ASP A 135 -1.12 10.98 4.68
CA ASP A 135 -2.12 11.87 4.09
C ASP A 135 -2.39 11.59 2.60
N TYR A 136 -1.48 10.88 1.92
CA TYR A 136 -1.70 10.37 0.58
C TYR A 136 -2.38 8.98 0.60
N PRO A 137 -3.56 8.80 -0.02
CA PRO A 137 -4.26 7.52 -0.06
C PRO A 137 -3.63 6.56 -1.06
N VAL A 138 -3.82 5.26 -0.84
CA VAL A 138 -3.37 4.17 -1.73
C VAL A 138 -4.58 3.34 -2.17
N LEU A 139 -4.46 2.64 -3.30
CA LEU A 139 -5.56 1.84 -3.88
C LEU A 139 -5.92 0.59 -3.08
N ARG A 140 -5.00 0.13 -2.22
CA ARG A 140 -5.21 -1.05 -1.37
C ARG A 140 -5.65 -0.63 0.02
N ASP A 141 -6.65 -1.32 0.57
CA ASP A 141 -7.03 -1.14 1.96
C ASP A 141 -5.91 -1.61 2.91
N ILE A 142 -5.28 -0.65 3.57
CA ILE A 142 -4.24 -0.85 4.60
C ILE A 142 -4.74 -0.49 6.01
N SER A 143 -6.03 -0.24 6.20
CA SER A 143 -6.62 0.20 7.48
C SER A 143 -6.43 -0.81 8.61
N LYS A 144 -6.35 -2.10 8.27
CA LYS A 144 -6.13 -3.20 9.23
C LYS A 144 -4.71 -3.26 9.81
N TYR A 145 -3.76 -2.56 9.20
CA TYR A 145 -2.36 -2.58 9.61
C TYR A 145 -2.05 -1.41 10.55
N THR A 146 -1.05 -1.59 11.40
CA THR A 146 -0.58 -0.59 12.37
C THR A 146 0.93 -0.63 12.48
N GLY A 147 1.56 0.41 13.01
CA GLY A 147 3.00 0.46 13.19
C GLY A 147 3.76 0.29 11.88
N VAL A 148 4.87 -0.45 11.93
CA VAL A 148 5.71 -0.72 10.76
C VAL A 148 5.00 -1.51 9.66
N ASP A 149 4.00 -2.34 9.99
CA ASP A 149 3.24 -3.07 8.96
C ASP A 149 2.52 -2.13 8.01
N LYS A 150 1.90 -1.09 8.58
CA LYS A 150 1.16 -0.10 7.79
C LYS A 150 2.11 0.67 6.87
N ILE A 151 3.27 1.05 7.38
CA ILE A 151 4.31 1.75 6.60
C ILE A 151 4.87 0.85 5.50
N TYR A 152 5.14 -0.42 5.81
CA TYR A 152 5.65 -1.37 4.81
C TYR A 152 4.65 -1.62 3.68
N GLU A 153 3.37 -1.84 4.01
CA GLU A 153 2.32 -2.02 3.00
C GLU A 153 2.08 -0.74 2.18
N PHE A 154 2.14 0.43 2.83
CA PHE A 154 2.09 1.72 2.13
C PHE A 154 3.24 1.86 1.13
N LEU A 155 4.48 1.58 1.55
CA LEU A 155 5.66 1.62 0.68
C LEU A 155 5.55 0.63 -0.49
N GLN A 156 4.99 -0.55 -0.27
CA GLN A 156 4.72 -1.49 -1.37
C GLN A 156 3.73 -0.92 -2.38
N CYS A 157 2.66 -0.26 -1.92
CA CYS A 157 1.70 0.40 -2.79
C CYS A 157 2.38 1.51 -3.60
N ILE A 158 3.11 2.41 -2.94
CA ILE A 158 3.85 3.48 -3.62
C ILE A 158 4.86 2.92 -4.63
N TYR A 159 5.56 1.85 -4.29
CA TYR A 159 6.49 1.21 -5.23
C TYR A 159 5.79 0.74 -6.51
N LEU A 160 4.63 0.07 -6.39
CA LEU A 160 3.85 -0.38 -7.54
C LEU A 160 3.27 0.78 -8.34
N GLU A 161 2.74 1.81 -7.66
CA GLU A 161 2.25 3.03 -8.31
C GLU A 161 3.35 3.71 -9.10
N GLN A 162 4.53 3.89 -8.51
CA GLN A 162 5.65 4.54 -9.15
C GLN A 162 6.12 3.77 -10.38
N ILE A 163 6.16 2.43 -10.32
CA ILE A 163 6.44 1.59 -11.50
C ILE A 163 5.43 1.86 -12.63
N PHE A 164 4.14 1.89 -12.30
CA PHE A 164 3.09 2.16 -13.29
C PHE A 164 3.20 3.57 -13.89
N LEU A 165 3.33 4.59 -13.04
CA LEU A 165 3.36 5.99 -13.43
C LEU A 165 4.59 6.32 -14.29
N ASN A 166 5.77 5.80 -13.95
CA ASN A 166 7.01 6.09 -14.66
C ASN A 166 7.10 5.46 -16.06
N LYS A 167 6.18 4.55 -16.41
CA LYS A 167 6.08 4.09 -17.79
C LYS A 167 5.65 5.21 -18.74
N PHE A 168 4.89 6.17 -18.23
CA PHE A 168 4.39 7.30 -18.98
C PHE A 168 5.34 8.49 -18.88
N PRO A 169 5.48 9.31 -19.93
CA PRO A 169 6.24 10.55 -19.84
C PRO A 169 5.69 11.43 -18.71
N LYS A 170 6.56 12.03 -17.90
CA LYS A 170 6.14 12.90 -16.78
C LYS A 170 5.11 13.95 -17.19
N GLN A 171 5.30 14.59 -18.33
CA GLN A 171 4.38 15.61 -18.84
C GLN A 171 3.01 15.03 -19.20
N TYR A 172 2.93 13.78 -19.66
CA TYR A 172 1.67 13.09 -19.94
C TYR A 172 0.86 12.91 -18.66
N VAL A 173 1.50 12.39 -17.59
CA VAL A 173 0.85 12.21 -16.28
C VAL A 173 0.35 13.55 -15.74
N LYS A 174 1.18 14.59 -15.77
CA LYS A 174 0.79 15.94 -15.34
C LYS A 174 -0.39 16.51 -16.13
N ASN A 175 -0.43 16.30 -17.45
CA ASN A 175 -1.53 16.78 -18.29
C ASN A 175 -2.86 16.14 -17.89
N ILE A 176 -2.87 14.83 -17.62
CA ILE A 176 -4.06 14.11 -17.15
C ILE A 176 -4.50 14.66 -15.78
N LEU A 177 -3.57 14.84 -14.85
CA LEU A 177 -3.88 15.40 -13.53
C LEU A 177 -4.45 16.82 -13.62
N MET A 178 -3.86 17.69 -14.46
CA MET A 178 -4.35 19.05 -14.69
C MET A 178 -5.75 19.09 -15.32
N LYS A 179 -6.06 18.13 -16.20
CA LYS A 179 -7.37 18.00 -16.84
C LYS A 179 -8.44 17.60 -15.82
N ASN A 180 -8.12 16.67 -14.93
CA ASN A 180 -9.00 16.24 -13.83
C ASN A 180 -9.22 17.36 -12.79
N SER A 181 -8.14 18.04 -12.38
CA SER A 181 -8.23 19.16 -11.45
C SER A 181 -7.15 20.22 -11.69
N ARG A 182 -7.57 21.49 -11.81
CA ARG A 182 -6.64 22.62 -11.94
C ARG A 182 -5.75 22.80 -10.71
N THR A 183 -6.20 22.31 -9.55
CA THR A 183 -5.48 22.37 -8.27
C THR A 183 -4.97 20.99 -7.83
N TYR A 184 -4.70 20.08 -8.77
CA TYR A 184 -4.26 18.71 -8.47
C TYR A 184 -2.99 18.64 -7.58
N ARG A 185 -2.18 19.71 -7.55
CA ARG A 185 -0.99 19.80 -6.71
C ARG A 185 -1.31 19.74 -5.22
N GLU A 186 -2.49 20.20 -4.82
CA GLU A 186 -2.96 20.26 -3.41
C GLU A 186 -4.00 19.16 -3.11
N MET A 187 -4.26 18.30 -4.08
CA MET A 187 -5.29 17.26 -4.01
C MET A 187 -4.80 16.08 -3.16
N MET A 188 -5.68 15.54 -2.33
CA MET A 188 -5.41 14.37 -1.50
C MET A 188 -5.83 13.06 -2.19
N ASP A 189 -6.11 13.07 -3.50
CA ASP A 189 -6.52 11.88 -4.24
C ASP A 189 -5.29 11.12 -4.76
N ASN A 190 -5.47 9.81 -4.95
CA ASN A 190 -4.41 8.96 -5.46
C ASN A 190 -4.14 9.24 -6.95
N ILE A 191 -2.89 9.60 -7.27
CA ILE A 191 -2.45 9.95 -8.63
C ILE A 191 -2.55 8.73 -9.57
N CYS A 192 -2.21 7.55 -9.07
CA CYS A 192 -2.30 6.31 -9.83
C CYS A 192 -3.74 5.96 -10.18
N GLU A 193 -4.71 6.24 -9.31
CA GLU A 193 -6.14 6.02 -9.57
C GLU A 193 -6.61 6.86 -10.76
N ILE A 194 -6.27 8.14 -10.78
CA ILE A 194 -6.66 9.08 -11.84
C ILE A 194 -6.07 8.64 -13.17
N LEU A 195 -4.80 8.25 -13.18
CA LEU A 195 -4.17 7.76 -14.40
C LEU A 195 -4.78 6.43 -14.85
N LEU A 196 -5.06 5.50 -13.92
CA LEU A 196 -5.72 4.23 -14.23
C LEU A 196 -7.11 4.48 -14.83
N MET A 197 -7.86 5.46 -14.32
CA MET A 197 -9.15 5.87 -14.85
C MET A 197 -9.06 6.36 -16.29
N ALA A 198 -8.06 7.19 -16.62
CA ALA A 198 -7.82 7.60 -18.00
C ALA A 198 -7.48 6.39 -18.89
N VAL A 199 -6.63 5.46 -18.43
CA VAL A 199 -6.28 4.23 -19.16
C VAL A 199 -7.53 3.37 -19.43
N VAL A 200 -8.38 3.16 -18.42
CA VAL A 200 -9.64 2.43 -18.58
C VAL A 200 -10.58 3.15 -19.54
N GLY A 201 -10.67 4.48 -19.48
CA GLY A 201 -11.41 5.30 -20.43
C GLY A 201 -10.95 5.08 -21.87
N HIS A 202 -9.64 5.05 -22.13
CA HIS A 202 -9.09 4.76 -23.46
C HIS A 202 -9.43 3.35 -23.94
N ILE A 203 -9.36 2.35 -23.05
CA ILE A 203 -9.74 0.96 -23.36
C ILE A 203 -11.21 0.90 -23.79
N LEU A 204 -12.12 1.50 -23.00
CA LEU A 204 -13.55 1.53 -23.29
C LEU A 204 -13.87 2.30 -24.58
N ALA A 205 -13.21 3.43 -24.81
CA ALA A 205 -13.35 4.20 -26.05
C ALA A 205 -12.69 3.50 -27.27
N LYS A 206 -11.89 2.45 -27.06
CA LYS A 206 -11.03 1.81 -28.07
C LYS A 206 -10.07 2.81 -28.74
N LYS A 207 -9.51 3.70 -27.93
CA LYS A 207 -8.63 4.79 -28.36
C LYS A 207 -7.19 4.54 -27.92
N PRO A 208 -6.18 4.87 -28.73
CA PRO A 208 -4.78 4.76 -28.32
C PRO A 208 -4.47 5.66 -27.12
N LEU A 209 -3.64 5.18 -26.18
CA LEU A 209 -3.18 5.95 -25.01
C LEU A 209 -2.33 7.18 -25.37
N GLN A 210 -1.91 7.32 -26.63
CA GLN A 210 -1.15 8.49 -27.09
C GLN A 210 -2.06 9.70 -27.34
N GLU A 211 -3.36 9.50 -27.51
CA GLU A 211 -4.32 10.56 -27.81
C GLU A 211 -4.98 11.03 -26.52
N LEU A 212 -4.49 12.13 -25.94
CA LEU A 212 -4.96 12.67 -24.66
C LEU A 212 -6.41 13.17 -24.65
N ASP A 213 -6.93 13.55 -25.81
CA ASP A 213 -8.23 14.22 -25.92
C ASP A 213 -9.32 13.21 -26.25
N PHE A 214 -10.36 13.19 -25.42
CA PHE A 214 -11.61 12.47 -25.69
C PHE A 214 -12.58 13.43 -26.40
N GLY A 215 -13.15 13.00 -27.52
CA GLY A 215 -14.22 13.70 -28.22
C GLY A 215 -15.60 13.27 -27.72
N GLU A 216 -16.66 13.96 -28.15
CA GLU A 216 -18.05 13.58 -27.82
C GLU A 216 -18.38 12.14 -28.23
N GLU A 217 -17.86 11.69 -29.37
CA GLU A 217 -18.04 10.31 -29.85
C GLU A 217 -17.44 9.26 -28.91
N ASP A 218 -16.32 9.59 -28.25
CA ASP A 218 -15.66 8.69 -27.31
C ASP A 218 -16.51 8.53 -26.03
N TYR A 219 -17.04 9.64 -25.52
CA TYR A 219 -17.94 9.63 -24.36
C TYR A 219 -19.24 8.86 -24.64
N LEU A 220 -19.82 9.06 -25.82
CA LEU A 220 -21.00 8.31 -26.27
C LEU A 220 -20.71 6.80 -26.35
N ARG A 221 -19.55 6.42 -26.89
CA ARG A 221 -19.14 5.00 -26.96
C ARG A 221 -19.01 4.37 -25.57
N ILE A 222 -18.41 5.09 -24.62
CA ILE A 222 -18.30 4.62 -23.22
C ILE A 222 -19.70 4.45 -22.61
N GLN A 223 -20.61 5.42 -22.81
CA GLN A 223 -21.99 5.34 -22.35
C GLN A 223 -22.73 4.13 -22.94
N GLU A 224 -22.60 3.89 -24.24
CA GLU A 224 -23.23 2.75 -24.90
C GLU A 224 -22.77 1.40 -24.34
N ILE A 225 -21.48 1.27 -24.00
CA ILE A 225 -20.94 0.04 -23.40
C ILE A 225 -21.63 -0.23 -22.05
N PHE A 226 -21.75 0.79 -21.20
CA PHE A 226 -22.41 0.65 -19.90
C PHE A 226 -23.92 0.38 -20.00
N GLN A 227 -24.56 0.74 -21.12
CA GLN A 227 -25.99 0.44 -21.36
C GLN A 227 -26.21 -0.96 -21.93
N LYS A 228 -25.29 -1.45 -22.78
CA LYS A 228 -25.42 -2.72 -23.51
C LYS A 228 -24.95 -3.92 -22.69
N ASP A 229 -23.86 -3.76 -21.94
CA ASP A 229 -23.23 -4.86 -21.21
C ASP A 229 -23.44 -4.77 -19.70
N CYS A 230 -23.44 -5.92 -19.04
CA CYS A 230 -23.53 -5.95 -17.58
C CYS A 230 -22.18 -5.60 -16.94
N PHE A 231 -22.23 -4.93 -15.79
CA PHE A 231 -21.03 -4.46 -15.08
C PHE A 231 -19.99 -5.55 -14.81
N SER A 232 -20.41 -6.76 -14.46
CA SER A 232 -19.50 -7.89 -14.22
C SER A 232 -18.74 -8.31 -15.47
N HIS A 233 -19.37 -8.21 -16.66
CA HIS A 233 -18.72 -8.52 -17.93
C HIS A 233 -17.67 -7.45 -18.27
N ILE A 234 -18.05 -6.17 -18.17
CA ILE A 234 -17.14 -5.04 -18.43
C ILE A 234 -15.94 -5.09 -17.47
N ASN A 235 -16.18 -5.33 -16.17
CA ASN A 235 -15.11 -5.44 -15.18
C ASN A 235 -14.15 -6.62 -15.48
N GLY A 236 -14.68 -7.74 -15.96
CA GLY A 236 -13.86 -8.87 -16.42
C GLY A 236 -12.97 -8.48 -17.60
N GLN A 237 -13.56 -7.87 -18.64
CA GLN A 237 -12.82 -7.40 -19.81
C GLN A 237 -11.72 -6.39 -19.44
N ILE A 238 -12.02 -5.42 -18.57
CA ILE A 238 -11.03 -4.43 -18.15
C ILE A 238 -9.86 -5.08 -17.40
N LYS A 239 -10.11 -6.09 -16.56
CA LYS A 239 -9.03 -6.82 -15.89
C LYS A 239 -8.15 -7.59 -16.88
N ASP A 240 -8.75 -8.24 -17.86
CA ASP A 240 -8.02 -8.94 -18.92
C ASP A 240 -7.16 -7.96 -19.75
N GLU A 241 -7.71 -6.79 -20.12
CA GLU A 241 -6.98 -5.75 -20.84
C GLU A 241 -5.84 -5.13 -20.01
N ILE A 242 -6.05 -4.91 -18.70
CA ILE A 242 -4.99 -4.45 -17.78
C ILE A 242 -3.86 -5.50 -17.72
N LYS A 243 -4.21 -6.78 -17.63
CA LYS A 243 -3.23 -7.87 -17.63
C LYS A 243 -2.42 -7.88 -18.93
N GLU A 244 -3.08 -7.84 -20.08
CA GLU A 244 -2.39 -7.80 -21.39
C GLU A 244 -1.49 -6.56 -21.52
N PHE A 245 -1.95 -5.41 -21.03
CA PHE A 245 -1.16 -4.18 -20.97
C PHE A 245 0.12 -4.37 -20.14
N ILE A 246 0.03 -4.97 -18.96
CA ILE A 246 1.18 -5.21 -18.09
C ILE A 246 2.17 -6.20 -18.75
N GLU A 247 1.68 -7.33 -19.26
CA GLU A 247 2.51 -8.33 -19.95
C GLU A 247 3.24 -7.72 -21.15
N LYS A 248 2.53 -6.92 -21.97
CA LYS A 248 3.09 -6.32 -23.19
C LYS A 248 4.17 -5.27 -22.90
N TYR A 249 3.94 -4.42 -21.91
CA TYR A 249 4.72 -3.18 -21.71
C TYR A 249 5.67 -3.20 -20.51
N TYR A 250 5.47 -4.09 -19.53
CA TYR A 250 6.27 -4.15 -18.31
C TYR A 250 7.14 -5.41 -18.20
N GLU A 251 6.65 -6.57 -18.61
CA GLU A 251 7.40 -7.83 -18.48
C GLU A 251 8.70 -7.80 -19.30
N GLY A 252 9.85 -7.85 -18.61
CA GLY A 252 11.18 -7.92 -19.21
C GLY A 252 11.65 -6.67 -19.98
N LYS A 253 10.80 -5.65 -20.15
CA LYS A 253 11.05 -4.46 -20.97
C LYS A 253 11.08 -3.16 -20.19
N CYS A 254 10.46 -3.10 -19.01
CA CYS A 254 10.48 -1.90 -18.17
C CYS A 254 11.64 -1.94 -17.19
N GLN A 255 12.31 -0.81 -17.05
CA GLN A 255 13.37 -0.59 -16.06
C GLN A 255 12.83 0.35 -14.99
N TRP A 256 13.07 0.02 -13.73
CA TRP A 256 12.83 0.90 -12.58
C TRP A 256 14.19 1.17 -11.93
N GLY A 257 14.68 2.41 -12.04
CA GLY A 257 16.07 2.72 -11.70
C GLY A 257 17.03 1.84 -12.51
N ASN A 258 17.95 1.14 -11.83
CA ASN A 258 18.92 0.24 -12.47
C ASN A 258 18.40 -1.21 -12.62
N ASP A 259 17.21 -1.53 -12.09
CA ASP A 259 16.70 -2.90 -12.03
C ASP A 259 15.65 -3.15 -13.14
N ARG A 260 15.69 -4.35 -13.73
CA ARG A 260 14.60 -4.82 -14.60
C ARG A 260 13.41 -5.22 -13.74
N VAL A 261 12.21 -4.85 -14.18
CA VAL A 261 10.97 -5.31 -13.54
C VAL A 261 10.88 -6.83 -13.68
N SER A 262 10.91 -7.53 -12.54
CA SER A 262 10.84 -9.00 -12.49
C SER A 262 9.41 -9.50 -12.71
N LYS A 263 9.26 -10.77 -13.09
CA LYS A 263 7.93 -11.39 -13.27
C LYS A 263 7.08 -11.41 -12.00
N GLY A 264 7.71 -11.57 -10.83
CA GLY A 264 7.00 -11.48 -9.54
C GLY A 264 6.46 -10.06 -9.27
N LEU A 265 7.20 -9.05 -9.74
CA LEU A 265 6.80 -7.65 -9.59
C LEU A 265 5.68 -7.26 -10.56
N THR A 266 5.70 -7.75 -11.81
CA THR A 266 4.59 -7.56 -12.75
C THR A 266 3.30 -8.21 -12.25
N ASN A 267 3.38 -9.41 -11.65
CA ASN A 267 2.21 -10.06 -11.05
C ASN A 267 1.66 -9.23 -9.88
N SER A 268 2.54 -8.68 -9.04
CA SER A 268 2.12 -7.82 -7.92
C SER A 268 1.46 -6.53 -8.40
N LEU A 269 1.99 -5.94 -9.48
CA LEU A 269 1.42 -4.77 -10.13
C LEU A 269 0.03 -5.07 -10.72
N GLN A 270 -0.11 -6.20 -11.39
CA GLN A 270 -1.38 -6.65 -11.95
C GLN A 270 -2.46 -6.77 -10.87
N VAL A 271 -2.16 -7.51 -9.80
CA VAL A 271 -3.11 -7.69 -8.68
C VAL A 271 -3.48 -6.35 -8.04
N TYR A 272 -2.54 -5.40 -7.96
CA TYR A 272 -2.79 -4.08 -7.41
C TYR A 272 -3.75 -3.25 -8.28
N LEU A 273 -3.51 -3.17 -9.60
CA LEU A 273 -4.37 -2.42 -10.52
C LEU A 273 -5.73 -3.08 -10.74
N GLU A 274 -5.79 -4.41 -10.85
CA GLU A 274 -7.05 -5.15 -10.94
C GLU A 274 -7.93 -5.00 -9.68
N GLY A 275 -7.30 -4.84 -8.52
CA GLY A 275 -7.99 -4.55 -7.26
C GLY A 275 -8.75 -3.23 -7.31
N ALA A 276 -8.17 -2.20 -7.94
CA ALA A 276 -8.76 -0.87 -8.09
C ALA A 276 -9.71 -0.75 -9.29
N ALA A 277 -9.59 -1.62 -10.30
CA ALA A 277 -10.34 -1.54 -11.55
C ALA A 277 -11.87 -1.48 -11.34
N GLY A 278 -12.38 -2.21 -10.34
CA GLY A 278 -13.82 -2.20 -10.02
C GLY A 278 -14.32 -0.84 -9.54
N GLU A 279 -13.58 -0.17 -8.67
CA GLU A 279 -13.95 1.15 -8.14
C GLU A 279 -13.83 2.23 -9.22
N VAL A 280 -12.76 2.19 -10.00
CA VAL A 280 -12.57 3.05 -11.17
C VAL A 280 -13.73 2.90 -12.15
N LEU A 281 -14.15 1.66 -12.43
CA LEU A 281 -15.25 1.39 -13.34
C LEU A 281 -16.60 1.90 -12.81
N ILE A 282 -16.84 1.80 -11.49
CA ILE A 282 -18.04 2.38 -10.86
C ILE A 282 -18.05 3.89 -11.04
N ARG A 283 -16.91 4.57 -10.81
CA ARG A 283 -16.79 6.01 -11.00
C ARG A 283 -17.08 6.41 -12.45
N LEU A 284 -16.48 5.71 -13.42
CA LEU A 284 -16.74 5.95 -14.85
C LEU A 284 -18.20 5.70 -15.23
N LYS A 285 -18.83 4.63 -14.72
CA LYS A 285 -20.25 4.37 -14.94
C LYS A 285 -21.12 5.51 -14.43
N ASN A 286 -20.87 5.96 -13.20
CA ASN A 286 -21.59 7.09 -12.63
C ASN A 286 -21.36 8.37 -13.44
N GLY A 287 -20.14 8.62 -13.90
CA GLY A 287 -19.82 9.73 -14.79
C GLY A 287 -20.57 9.65 -16.13
N ALA A 288 -20.68 8.44 -16.69
CA ALA A 288 -21.40 8.19 -17.93
C ALA A 288 -22.90 8.47 -17.80
N GLU A 289 -23.53 8.01 -16.72
CA GLU A 289 -24.95 8.22 -16.43
C GLU A 289 -25.31 9.69 -16.16
N ASN A 290 -24.36 10.48 -15.64
CA ASN A 290 -24.58 11.89 -15.28
C ASN A 290 -23.96 12.89 -16.27
N GLY A 291 -23.38 12.43 -17.39
CA GLY A 291 -22.74 13.31 -18.38
C GLY A 291 -21.47 14.02 -17.88
N ALA A 292 -20.83 13.47 -16.83
CA ALA A 292 -19.65 14.06 -16.19
C ALA A 292 -18.32 13.46 -16.67
N LEU A 293 -18.33 12.55 -17.65
CA LEU A 293 -17.11 11.89 -18.15
C LEU A 293 -16.02 12.87 -18.58
N ALA A 294 -16.38 14.01 -19.17
CA ALA A 294 -15.42 15.01 -19.63
C ALA A 294 -14.62 15.71 -18.51
N GLN A 295 -15.12 15.66 -17.28
CA GLN A 295 -14.43 16.18 -16.10
C GLN A 295 -13.54 15.12 -15.44
N MET A 296 -13.73 13.84 -15.81
CA MET A 296 -13.03 12.69 -15.21
C MET A 296 -11.90 12.16 -16.10
N ILE A 297 -12.05 12.19 -17.43
CA ILE A 297 -11.09 11.66 -18.41
C ILE A 297 -10.89 12.56 -19.64
#